data_AF-A0A9W8LR31-F1
#
_entry.id   AF-A0A9W8LR31-F1
#
_cell.length_a   1.000
_cell.length_b   1.000
_cell.length_c   1.000
_cell.angle_alpha   90.00
_cell.angle_beta   90.00
_cell.angle_gamma   90.00
#
_symmetry.space_group_name_H-M   'P 1'
#
loop_
_entity.id
_entity.type
_entity.pdbx_description
1 polymer ?
#
loop_
_entity_poly.entity_id
_entity_poly.type
_entity_poly.pdbx_seq_one_letter_code
_entity_poly.pdbx_strand_id
1 'polypeptide(L)'
;RDSISNIEPGVLLIARFIDRYAYLTTSLVEFPSFVVDAYAPALASVIHRSIGMVMLGSVEKGFVPSLAPVCEHPRIDTATRHQLHHLFPQLVPPVSDNVPACDSGEDEVAGDYGAISEDPLAQLFDDAMPLPPPANDAGIGSRLSNTPSV
;
A
#
# COMPACT_ATOMS: atom_id res chain seq x y z
N ARG A 1 2.20 -19.03 -8.80
CA ARG A 1 3.05 -18.20 -9.70
C ARG A 1 2.41 -16.83 -9.66
N ASP A 2 2.90 -15.96 -8.79
CA ASP A 2 2.27 -14.66 -8.54
C ASP A 2 2.69 -13.67 -9.62
N SER A 3 1.72 -12.96 -10.19
CA SER A 3 1.95 -11.91 -11.17
C SER A 3 2.45 -10.66 -10.46
N ILE A 4 3.52 -10.06 -10.97
CA ILE A 4 4.08 -8.78 -10.48
C ILE A 4 2.99 -7.69 -10.42
N SER A 5 2.03 -7.72 -11.36
CA SER A 5 0.87 -6.81 -11.43
C SER A 5 -0.03 -6.84 -10.19
N ASN A 6 -0.04 -7.93 -9.40
CA ASN A 6 -0.86 -8.01 -8.20
C ASN A 6 -0.24 -7.26 -7.01
N ILE A 7 1.07 -7.03 -7.03
CA ILE A 7 1.81 -6.44 -5.90
C ILE A 7 2.43 -5.08 -6.25
N GLU A 8 2.54 -4.78 -7.55
CA GLU A 8 2.90 -3.46 -8.06
C GLU A 8 2.12 -2.31 -7.40
N PRO A 9 0.78 -2.36 -7.24
CA PRO A 9 0.05 -1.23 -6.66
C PRO A 9 0.52 -0.90 -5.23
N GLY A 10 0.73 -1.92 -4.39
CA GLY A 10 1.18 -1.73 -3.01
C GLY A 10 2.60 -1.15 -2.91
N VAL A 11 3.51 -1.65 -3.75
CA VAL A 11 4.91 -1.18 -3.79
C VAL A 11 4.99 0.26 -4.32
N LEU A 12 4.16 0.62 -5.30
CA LEU A 12 4.08 1.97 -5.83
C LEU A 12 3.53 2.97 -4.81
N LEU A 13 2.53 2.57 -4.01
CA LEU A 13 1.98 3.41 -2.96
C LEU A 13 3.05 3.81 -1.93
N ILE A 14 3.87 2.86 -1.49
CA ILE A 14 4.95 3.12 -0.52
C ILE A 14 5.95 4.14 -1.08
N ALA A 15 6.37 3.98 -2.34
CA ALA A 15 7.45 4.79 -2.90
C ALA A 15 7.02 6.15 -3.46
N ARG A 16 5.80 6.26 -4.02
CA ARG A 16 5.36 7.48 -4.73
C ARG A 16 4.49 8.41 -3.89
N PHE A 17 3.88 7.93 -2.81
CA PHE A 17 2.93 8.76 -2.05
C PHE A 17 3.57 9.51 -0.89
N ILE A 18 4.86 9.31 -0.62
CA ILE A 18 5.53 9.90 0.54
C ILE A 18 5.41 11.44 0.61
N ASP A 19 5.52 12.12 -0.53
CA ASP A 19 5.46 13.59 -0.58
C ASP A 19 4.08 14.16 -0.23
N ARG A 20 2.99 13.41 -0.46
CA ARG A 20 1.63 13.84 -0.12
C ARG A 20 1.08 13.20 1.14
N TYR A 21 1.42 11.94 1.40
CA TYR A 21 0.77 11.08 2.39
C TYR A 21 1.80 10.29 3.20
N ALA A 22 2.73 10.99 3.86
CA ALA A 22 3.76 10.35 4.69
C ALA A 22 3.17 9.41 5.76
N TYR A 23 2.05 9.78 6.39
CA TYR A 23 1.33 8.93 7.35
C TYR A 23 0.87 7.59 6.73
N LEU A 24 0.34 7.63 5.51
CA LEU A 24 -0.10 6.43 4.81
C LEU A 24 1.09 5.53 4.48
N THR A 25 2.22 6.12 4.04
CA THR A 25 3.46 5.38 3.81
C THR A 25 3.95 4.69 5.08
N THR A 26 3.90 5.37 6.23
CA THR A 26 4.21 4.76 7.54
C THR A 26 3.33 3.54 7.82
N SER A 27 2.00 3.67 7.73
CA SER A 27 1.10 2.53 7.97
C SER A 27 1.32 1.37 6.98
N LEU A 28 1.64 1.68 5.72
CA LEU A 28 1.93 0.68 4.69
C LEU A 28 3.28 -0.02 4.89
N VAL A 29 4.22 0.56 5.62
CA VAL A 29 5.48 -0.08 6.03
C VAL A 29 5.29 -0.90 7.29
N GLU A 30 4.53 -0.36 8.24
CA GLU A 30 4.25 -0.99 9.52
C GLU A 30 3.47 -2.31 9.34
N PHE A 31 2.49 -2.32 8.43
CA PHE A 31 1.68 -3.51 8.16
C PHE A 31 2.52 -4.74 7.72
N PRO A 32 3.39 -4.66 6.70
CA PRO A 32 4.31 -5.75 6.35
C PRO A 32 5.21 -6.19 7.51
N SER A 33 5.67 -5.25 8.34
CA SER A 33 6.44 -5.57 9.54
C SER A 33 5.63 -6.43 10.51
N PHE A 34 4.39 -6.04 10.79
CA PHE A 34 3.48 -6.86 11.62
C PHE A 34 3.17 -8.22 10.99
N VAL A 35 3.02 -8.30 9.67
CA VAL A 35 2.75 -9.56 8.98
C VAL A 35 3.93 -10.52 9.14
N VAL A 36 5.17 -10.04 9.07
CA VAL A 36 6.36 -10.87 9.32
C VAL A 36 6.34 -11.46 10.73
N ASP A 37 6.05 -10.64 11.74
CA ASP A 37 6.21 -11.03 13.14
C ASP A 37 5.01 -11.79 13.71
N ALA A 38 3.79 -11.41 13.31
CA ALA A 38 2.56 -11.84 13.99
C ALA A 38 1.69 -12.80 13.17
N TYR A 39 1.76 -12.79 11.83
CA TYR A 39 0.83 -13.57 11.01
C TYR A 39 1.04 -15.09 11.14
N ALA A 40 2.28 -15.53 10.96
CA ALA A 40 2.66 -16.94 11.07
C ALA A 40 4.13 -17.04 11.51
N PRO A 41 4.43 -17.02 12.81
CA PRO A 41 5.81 -16.95 13.33
C PRO A 41 6.72 -18.07 12.80
N ALA A 42 6.17 -19.28 12.59
CA ALA A 42 6.91 -20.41 12.01
C ALA A 42 7.37 -20.17 10.56
N LEU A 43 6.75 -19.23 9.85
CA LEU A 43 7.06 -18.84 8.48
C LEU A 43 7.64 -17.42 8.38
N ALA A 44 7.93 -16.74 9.49
CA ALA A 44 8.37 -15.36 9.51
C ALA A 44 9.55 -15.10 8.57
N SER A 45 10.55 -15.99 8.58
CA SER A 45 11.73 -15.89 7.68
C SER A 45 11.37 -16.03 6.20
N VAL A 46 10.39 -16.86 5.86
CA VAL A 46 9.90 -17.06 4.48
C VAL A 46 9.11 -15.84 4.03
N ILE A 47 8.25 -15.31 4.91
CA ILE A 47 7.44 -14.12 4.65
C ILE A 47 8.34 -12.91 4.44
N HIS A 48 9.28 -12.67 5.37
CA HIS A 48 10.26 -11.60 5.31
C HIS A 48 11.07 -11.64 4.01
N ARG A 49 11.61 -12.81 3.67
CA ARG A 49 12.33 -13.01 2.41
C ARG A 49 11.46 -12.73 1.19
N SER A 50 10.20 -13.19 1.20
CA SER A 50 9.29 -13.02 0.07
C SER A 50 8.95 -11.55 -0.15
N ILE A 51 8.65 -10.81 0.91
CA ILE A 51 8.40 -9.37 0.89
C ILE A 51 9.65 -8.63 0.38
N GLY A 52 10.82 -8.96 0.90
CA GLY A 52 12.09 -8.39 0.46
C GLY A 52 12.38 -8.63 -1.02
N MET A 53 12.13 -9.85 -1.53
CA MET A 53 12.30 -10.20 -2.94
C MET A 53 11.33 -9.45 -3.86
N VAL A 54 10.08 -9.25 -3.43
CA VAL A 54 9.10 -8.50 -4.23
C VAL A 54 9.51 -7.03 -4.33
N MET A 55 9.93 -6.43 -3.23
CA MET A 55 10.37 -5.04 -3.22
C MET A 55 11.65 -4.85 -4.04
N LEU A 56 12.65 -5.75 -3.88
CA LEU A 56 13.86 -5.74 -4.71
C LEU A 56 13.53 -5.87 -6.19
N GLY A 57 12.70 -6.85 -6.55
CA GLY A 57 12.30 -7.07 -7.94
C GLY A 57 11.49 -5.90 -8.52
N SER A 58 10.82 -5.12 -7.68
CA SER A 58 10.10 -3.91 -8.11
C SER A 58 11.06 -2.75 -8.39
N VAL A 59 12.15 -2.64 -7.62
CA VAL A 59 13.23 -1.67 -7.86
C VAL A 59 14.02 -2.05 -9.11
N GLU A 60 14.45 -3.30 -9.25
CA GLU A 60 15.23 -3.79 -10.39
C GLU A 60 14.50 -3.64 -11.73
N LYS A 61 13.17 -3.81 -11.72
CA LYS A 61 12.32 -3.65 -12.92
C LYS A 61 11.94 -2.19 -13.18
N GLY A 62 12.32 -1.25 -12.33
CA GLY A 62 12.06 0.18 -12.50
C GLY A 62 10.64 0.63 -12.17
N PHE A 63 9.80 -0.21 -11.55
CA PHE A 63 8.49 0.21 -11.06
C PHE A 63 8.64 1.26 -9.96
N VAL A 64 9.60 1.03 -9.07
CA VAL A 64 10.02 1.96 -8.03
C VAL A 64 11.46 2.40 -8.28
N PRO A 65 11.77 3.70 -8.32
CA PRO A 65 13.13 4.17 -8.58
C PRO A 65 14.08 3.89 -7.40
N SER A 66 13.64 4.12 -6.17
CA SER A 66 14.40 3.87 -4.95
C SER A 66 13.51 4.01 -3.72
N LEU A 67 13.87 3.35 -2.62
CA LEU A 67 13.27 3.56 -1.30
C LEU A 67 14.01 4.61 -0.45
N ALA A 68 15.18 5.08 -0.90
CA ALA A 68 15.95 6.11 -0.18
C ALA A 68 15.14 7.39 0.11
N PRO A 69 14.31 7.93 -0.82
CA PRO A 69 13.50 9.12 -0.54
C PRO A 69 12.51 8.91 0.61
N VAL A 70 11.97 7.68 0.76
CA VAL A 70 11.08 7.33 1.86
C VAL A 70 11.84 7.36 3.19
N CYS A 71 13.03 6.78 3.22
CA CYS A 71 13.88 6.77 4.40
C CYS A 71 14.40 8.15 4.79
N GLU A 72 14.59 9.07 3.85
CA GLU A 72 15.14 10.40 4.12
C GLU A 72 14.06 11.42 4.48
N HIS A 73 12.80 11.15 4.15
CA HIS A 73 11.70 12.10 4.28
C HIS A 73 11.50 12.59 5.73
N PRO A 74 11.45 13.91 6.01
CA PRO A 74 11.44 14.45 7.38
C PRO A 74 10.20 14.06 8.20
N ARG A 75 9.06 13.84 7.55
CA ARG A 75 7.82 13.35 8.19
C ARG A 75 7.80 11.84 8.49
N ILE A 76 8.84 11.10 8.13
CA ILE A 76 8.96 9.67 8.47
C ILE A 76 9.77 9.55 9.75
N ASP A 77 9.13 9.02 10.76
CA ASP A 77 9.65 8.80 12.09
C ASP A 77 10.72 7.70 12.12
N THR A 78 11.51 7.70 13.20
CA THR A 78 12.65 6.79 13.35
C THR A 78 12.20 5.32 13.44
N ALA A 79 11.02 5.02 14.02
CA ALA A 79 10.55 3.63 14.12
C ALA A 79 10.23 3.07 12.74
N THR A 80 9.55 3.83 11.88
CA THR A 80 9.31 3.44 10.48
C THR A 80 10.61 3.26 9.70
N ARG A 81 11.63 4.11 9.94
CA ARG A 81 12.96 3.95 9.31
C ARG A 81 13.61 2.63 9.72
N HIS A 82 13.50 2.24 11.00
CA HIS A 82 13.99 0.94 11.46
C HIS A 82 13.21 -0.22 10.83
N GLN A 83 11.89 -0.12 10.69
CA GLN A 83 11.07 -1.13 10.01
C GLN A 83 11.47 -1.28 8.53
N LEU A 84 11.66 -0.17 7.82
CA LEU A 84 12.17 -0.17 6.44
C LEU A 84 13.52 -0.86 6.34
N HIS A 85 14.46 -0.51 7.21
CA HIS A 85 15.78 -1.14 7.23
C HIS A 85 15.71 -2.63 7.58
N HIS A 86 14.84 -3.01 8.51
CA HIS A 86 14.62 -4.40 8.88
C HIS A 86 14.04 -5.22 7.73
N LEU A 87 13.03 -4.69 7.03
CA LEU A 87 12.35 -5.36 5.91
C LEU A 87 13.21 -5.40 4.64
N PHE A 88 13.99 -4.35 4.38
CA PHE A 88 14.67 -4.14 3.11
C PHE A 88 16.13 -3.70 3.27
N PRO A 89 16.98 -4.43 4.02
CA PRO A 89 18.33 -3.97 4.40
C PRO A 89 19.27 -3.68 3.23
N GLN A 90 18.99 -4.27 2.06
CA GLN A 90 19.76 -4.08 0.83
C GLN A 90 19.29 -2.90 -0.04
N LEU A 91 18.12 -2.30 0.27
CA LEU A 91 17.50 -1.24 -0.53
C LEU A 91 17.50 0.12 0.17
N VAL A 92 17.77 0.14 1.48
CA VAL A 92 17.74 1.34 2.30
C VAL A 92 19.00 1.47 3.12
N PRO A 93 19.50 2.71 3.31
CA PRO A 93 20.71 2.95 4.08
C PRO A 93 20.51 2.59 5.55
N PRO A 94 21.60 2.26 6.28
CA PRO A 94 21.53 2.04 7.71
C PRO A 94 20.97 3.28 8.42
N VAL A 95 20.04 3.07 9.35
CA VAL A 95 19.43 4.15 10.14
C VAL A 95 20.54 4.83 10.94
N SER A 96 20.70 6.13 10.72
CA SER A 96 21.58 6.99 11.54
C SER A 96 20.71 7.72 12.56
N ASP A 97 21.02 7.57 13.86
CA ASP A 97 20.26 8.11 14.99
C ASP A 97 20.27 9.66 15.09
N ASN A 98 20.66 10.38 14.02
CA ASN A 98 21.00 11.80 14.04
C ASN A 98 19.95 12.71 13.37
N VAL A 99 18.74 12.22 13.12
CA VAL A 99 17.65 13.09 12.64
C VAL A 99 17.02 13.75 13.86
N PRO A 100 17.03 15.10 13.96
CA PRO A 100 16.24 15.76 14.99
C PRO A 100 14.79 15.37 14.73
N ALA A 101 14.18 14.69 15.69
CA ALA A 101 12.73 14.55 15.73
C ALA A 101 12.16 15.93 15.42
N CYS A 102 11.30 16.04 14.40
CA CYS A 102 10.50 17.24 14.25
C CYS A 102 9.70 17.35 15.55
N ASP A 103 10.18 18.22 16.43
CA ASP A 103 9.52 18.64 17.65
C ASP A 103 8.09 18.95 17.24
N SER A 104 7.19 18.12 17.75
CA SER A 104 5.77 18.30 17.59
C SER A 104 5.43 19.43 18.53
N GLY A 105 5.75 20.66 18.10
CA GLY A 105 5.23 21.86 18.73
C GLY A 105 3.72 21.76 18.66
N GLU A 106 3.13 21.42 19.79
CA GLU A 106 1.71 21.55 20.08
C GLU A 106 1.37 23.05 20.10
N ASP A 107 1.43 23.71 18.96
CA ASP A 107 0.75 25.00 18.81
C ASP A 107 -0.74 24.69 18.65
N GLU A 108 -1.47 24.80 19.77
CA GLU A 108 -2.92 24.98 19.77
C GLU A 108 -3.27 26.21 18.93
N VAL A 109 -3.43 26.02 17.63
CA VAL A 109 -4.24 26.92 16.81
C VAL A 109 -5.67 26.43 16.93
N ALA A 110 -6.43 27.06 17.83
CA ALA A 110 -7.89 27.05 17.79
C ALA A 110 -8.35 27.69 16.46
N GLY A 111 -8.28 26.90 15.39
CA GLY A 111 -8.73 27.23 14.06
C GLY A 111 -10.05 26.52 13.81
N ASP A 112 -11.12 27.29 13.89
CA ASP A 112 -12.44 27.07 13.31
C ASP A 112 -12.44 25.97 12.22
N TYR A 113 -12.82 24.75 12.59
CA TYR A 113 -13.15 23.69 11.62
C TYR A 113 -14.50 24.04 10.98
N GLY A 114 -14.48 25.04 10.10
CA GLY A 114 -15.52 25.23 9.11
C GLY A 114 -15.67 23.93 8.32
N ALA A 115 -16.89 23.41 8.31
CA ALA A 115 -17.27 22.15 7.68
C ALA A 115 -16.64 21.96 6.29
N ILE A 116 -15.74 20.99 6.16
CA ILE A 116 -15.34 20.43 4.87
C ILE A 116 -15.86 18.99 4.86
N SER A 117 -17.06 18.85 4.30
CA SER A 117 -17.54 17.59 3.74
C SER A 117 -16.60 17.18 2.61
N GLU A 118 -16.52 15.87 2.35
CA GLU A 118 -15.83 15.19 1.24
C GLU A 118 -14.41 14.65 1.58
N ASP A 119 -14.37 13.34 1.82
CA ASP A 119 -13.19 12.49 1.94
C ASP A 119 -12.36 12.50 0.63
N PRO A 120 -11.13 13.05 0.61
CA PRO A 120 -10.29 13.08 -0.59
C PRO A 120 -9.84 11.70 -1.05
N LEU A 121 -9.96 10.69 -0.17
CA LEU A 121 -9.58 9.32 -0.46
C LEU A 121 -10.66 8.61 -1.29
N ALA A 122 -11.93 9.02 -1.18
CA ALA A 122 -13.03 8.49 -1.98
C ALA A 122 -12.89 8.90 -3.47
N GLN A 123 -12.51 10.15 -3.74
CA GLN A 123 -12.41 10.67 -5.11
C GLN A 123 -11.28 10.03 -5.94
N LEU A 124 -10.25 9.46 -5.31
CA LEU A 124 -9.16 8.79 -6.03
C LEU A 124 -9.53 7.39 -6.54
N PHE A 125 -10.48 6.72 -5.88
CA PHE A 125 -10.95 5.39 -6.28
C PHE A 125 -12.17 5.41 -7.22
N ASP A 126 -12.90 6.52 -7.30
CA ASP A 126 -14.07 6.65 -8.17
C ASP A 126 -13.72 6.83 -9.66
N ASP A 127 -12.57 7.41 -10.00
CA ASP A 127 -12.20 7.70 -11.41
C ASP A 127 -11.60 6.51 -12.18
N ALA A 128 -11.31 5.38 -11.52
CA ALA A 128 -10.39 4.38 -12.08
C ALA A 128 -10.99 3.04 -12.58
N MET A 129 -12.28 2.74 -12.43
CA MET A 129 -12.84 1.53 -13.04
C MET A 129 -14.31 1.69 -13.48
N PRO A 130 -14.60 1.76 -14.79
CA PRO A 130 -15.96 1.56 -15.26
C PRO A 130 -16.38 0.12 -14.95
N LEU A 131 -17.38 -0.03 -14.08
CA LEU A 131 -18.04 -1.31 -13.84
C LEU A 131 -18.52 -1.90 -15.18
N PRO A 132 -18.33 -3.21 -15.44
CA PRO A 132 -18.97 -3.83 -16.59
C PRO A 132 -20.50 -3.67 -16.46
N PRO A 133 -21.21 -3.39 -17.57
CA PRO A 133 -22.64 -3.15 -17.51
C PRO A 133 -23.38 -4.37 -16.96
N PRO A 134 -24.42 -4.18 -16.14
CA PRO A 134 -25.20 -5.27 -15.59
C PRO A 134 -25.87 -6.05 -16.74
N ALA A 135 -25.74 -7.38 -16.70
CA ALA A 135 -26.47 -8.27 -17.59
C ALA A 135 -27.97 -8.05 -17.40
N ASN A 136 -28.59 -7.51 -18.43
CA ASN A 136 -30.01 -7.30 -18.60
C ASN A 136 -30.72 -8.66 -18.77
N ASP A 137 -31.13 -9.28 -17.67
CA ASP A 137 -32.14 -10.34 -17.72
C ASP A 137 -33.50 -9.80 -17.27
N ALA A 138 -34.10 -9.01 -18.17
CA ALA A 138 -35.53 -8.70 -18.12
C ALA A 138 -36.25 -9.76 -18.97
N GLY A 139 -36.96 -10.65 -18.28
CA GLY A 139 -37.55 -11.85 -18.86
C GLY A 139 -38.64 -11.62 -19.92
N ILE A 140 -38.73 -12.59 -20.82
CA ILE A 140 -39.92 -12.99 -21.60
C ILE A 140 -39.77 -14.53 -21.74
N GLY A 141 -40.56 -15.36 -21.07
CA GLY A 141 -41.89 -15.71 -21.56
C GLY A 141 -41.83 -16.83 -22.60
N SER A 142 -42.11 -18.07 -22.14
CA SER A 142 -42.87 -19.10 -22.88
C SER A 142 -42.25 -19.77 -24.13
N ARG A 143 -41.90 -21.07 -24.01
CA ARG A 143 -42.19 -22.19 -24.96
C ARG A 143 -41.49 -23.46 -24.45
N LEU A 144 -42.20 -24.37 -23.78
CA LEU A 144 -42.80 -25.60 -24.33
C LEU A 144 -41.81 -26.55 -25.04
N SER A 145 -41.63 -27.71 -24.41
CA SER A 145 -41.46 -29.07 -24.95
C SER A 145 -40.49 -29.32 -26.12
N ASN A 146 -39.46 -30.15 -25.88
CA ASN A 146 -39.38 -31.48 -26.49
C ASN A 146 -38.15 -32.28 -26.02
N THR A 147 -38.40 -33.51 -25.58
CA THR A 147 -37.45 -34.64 -25.58
C THR A 147 -37.04 -34.98 -27.03
N PRO A 148 -35.93 -35.70 -27.28
CA PRO A 148 -36.02 -37.16 -27.22
C PRO A 148 -34.77 -37.88 -26.67
N SER A 149 -35.03 -39.02 -26.04
CA SER A 149 -34.12 -40.16 -26.00
C SER A 149 -33.96 -40.77 -27.39
N VAL A 150 -32.73 -41.15 -27.76
CA VAL A 150 -32.38 -42.46 -28.35
C VAL A 150 -30.99 -42.82 -27.83
#